data_AF-A0A259U0U2-F1
#
_entry.id   AF-A0A259U0U2-F1
#
_cell.length_a   1.000
_cell.length_b   1.000
_cell.length_c   1.000
_cell.angle_alpha   90.00
_cell.angle_beta   90.00
_cell.angle_gamma   90.00
#
_symmetry.space_group_name_H-M   'P 1'
#
loop_
_entity.id
_entity.type
_entity.pdbx_description
1 polymer ?
#
loop_
_entity_poly.entity_id
_entity_poly.type
_entity_poly.pdbx_seq_one_letter_code
_entity_poly.pdbx_strand_id
1 'polypeptide(L)'
;MTRFLRFAALAALFVLPLSASAQRAAGERSDRAERSPEDRAERHLERLTERLSLTDSQVAMVKASMSGERTAGSSWDLAARLAPTLSAAQMEALKAPRQRGERGVRGERAQNGEASGERAERRQERETRRAESQAARDAALGLSAAQKQALESARSERQALPSGMADVLTDDQEAVLLVHRAISGPRGARGGKGGRGMRRGGRR
;
A
#
# COMPACT_ATOMS: atom_id res chain seq x y z
N MET A 1 -68.55 -26.68 17.72
CA MET A 1 -68.07 -27.59 16.67
C MET A 1 -67.23 -26.80 15.67
N THR A 2 -66.07 -27.37 15.34
CA THR A 2 -65.27 -27.17 14.12
C THR A 2 -64.57 -25.80 13.89
N ARG A 3 -63.22 -25.89 13.85
CA ARG A 3 -62.24 -25.13 13.03
C ARG A 3 -61.16 -24.36 13.81
N PHE A 4 -60.33 -25.10 14.55
CA PHE A 4 -58.99 -24.66 14.96
C PHE A 4 -57.98 -25.74 14.54
N LEU A 5 -57.65 -25.81 13.25
CA LEU A 5 -56.57 -26.65 12.73
C LEU A 5 -56.29 -26.15 11.31
N ARG A 6 -55.04 -25.73 11.07
CA ARG A 6 -54.31 -25.58 9.78
C ARG A 6 -53.50 -24.29 9.72
N PHE A 7 -52.44 -24.17 10.51
CA PHE A 7 -51.31 -23.27 10.22
C PHE A 7 -50.01 -23.82 10.82
N ALA A 8 -49.73 -25.09 10.56
CA ALA A 8 -48.49 -25.72 10.99
C ALA A 8 -48.01 -26.68 9.89
N ALA A 9 -47.46 -26.14 8.80
CA ALA A 9 -46.62 -26.87 7.85
C ALA A 9 -46.17 -25.96 6.71
N LEU A 10 -45.20 -25.05 6.93
CA LEU A 10 -44.43 -24.42 5.85
C LEU A 10 -43.22 -23.60 6.36
N ALA A 11 -42.48 -24.12 7.34
CA ALA A 11 -41.31 -23.46 7.91
C ALA A 11 -40.05 -24.35 7.91
N ALA A 12 -39.84 -25.14 6.86
CA ALA A 12 -38.77 -26.15 6.85
C ALA A 12 -37.95 -26.23 5.54
N LEU A 13 -37.87 -25.17 4.74
CA LEU A 13 -37.25 -25.29 3.41
C LEU A 13 -36.43 -24.07 2.95
N PHE A 14 -35.67 -23.41 3.84
CA PHE A 14 -34.62 -22.48 3.40
C PHE A 14 -33.45 -22.41 4.40
N VAL A 15 -32.90 -23.57 4.78
CA VAL A 15 -31.54 -23.63 5.37
C VAL A 15 -30.56 -23.79 4.23
N LEU A 16 -30.28 -22.68 3.54
CA LEU A 16 -29.26 -22.60 2.49
C LEU A 16 -27.86 -22.81 3.10
N PRO A 17 -26.98 -23.62 2.47
CA PRO A 17 -25.61 -23.84 2.92
C PRO A 17 -24.72 -22.64 2.56
N LEU A 18 -24.89 -21.51 3.26
CA LEU A 18 -24.09 -20.29 3.07
C LEU A 18 -22.66 -20.37 3.66
N SER A 19 -22.27 -21.52 4.23
CA SER A 19 -21.05 -21.63 5.05
C SER A 19 -19.80 -22.12 4.29
N ALA A 20 -19.93 -22.68 3.09
CA ALA A 20 -18.80 -23.34 2.41
C ALA A 20 -17.83 -22.38 1.70
N SER A 21 -18.27 -21.18 1.30
CA SER A 21 -17.42 -20.22 0.57
C SER A 21 -16.59 -19.32 1.48
N ALA A 22 -16.96 -19.18 2.76
CA ALA A 22 -16.24 -18.37 3.73
C ALA A 22 -14.93 -19.03 4.22
N GLN A 23 -14.86 -20.38 4.25
CA GLN A 23 -13.70 -21.09 4.78
C GLN A 23 -12.51 -21.14 3.81
N ARG A 24 -12.73 -21.19 2.48
CA ARG A 24 -11.61 -21.17 1.50
C ARG A 24 -10.81 -19.85 1.51
N ALA A 25 -11.46 -18.72 1.76
CA ALA A 25 -10.78 -17.42 1.78
C ALA A 25 -9.96 -17.16 3.06
N ALA A 26 -10.11 -18.00 4.09
CA ALA A 26 -9.37 -17.91 5.34
C ALA A 26 -8.03 -18.67 5.29
N GLY A 27 -7.98 -19.84 4.64
CA GLY A 27 -6.77 -20.66 4.52
C GLY A 27 -5.63 -19.94 3.79
N GLU A 28 -5.89 -19.38 2.60
CA GLU A 28 -4.85 -18.72 1.78
C GLU A 28 -4.25 -17.46 2.41
N ARG A 29 -4.87 -16.92 3.48
CA ARG A 29 -4.33 -15.75 4.19
C ARG A 29 -3.28 -16.13 5.23
N SER A 30 -3.33 -17.34 5.79
CA SER A 30 -2.35 -17.82 6.77
C SER A 30 -1.00 -18.04 6.09
N ASP A 31 -1.00 -18.73 4.95
CA ASP A 31 0.21 -19.09 4.18
C ASP A 31 1.01 -17.88 3.70
N ARG A 32 0.37 -16.70 3.61
CA ARG A 32 1.06 -15.47 3.18
C ARG A 32 1.80 -14.77 4.31
N ALA A 33 1.33 -14.92 5.55
CA ALA A 33 1.97 -14.31 6.71
C ALA A 33 3.23 -15.07 7.13
N GLU A 34 3.26 -16.38 6.88
CA GLU A 34 4.32 -17.29 7.32
C GLU A 34 5.55 -17.36 6.40
N ARG A 35 5.50 -16.76 5.21
CA ARG A 35 6.66 -16.76 4.30
C ARG A 35 7.86 -16.10 4.95
N SER A 36 8.99 -16.80 4.91
CA SER A 36 10.26 -16.34 5.45
C SER A 36 10.67 -15.01 4.78
N PRO A 37 11.35 -14.10 5.50
CA PRO A 37 11.92 -12.90 4.87
C PRO A 37 12.83 -13.23 3.67
N GLU A 38 13.48 -14.39 3.68
CA GLU A 38 14.30 -14.96 2.60
C GLU A 38 13.45 -15.24 1.36
N ASP A 39 12.35 -15.99 1.48
CA ASP A 39 11.43 -16.28 0.35
C ASP A 39 10.91 -14.99 -0.32
N ARG A 40 10.68 -13.95 0.48
CA ARG A 40 10.22 -12.65 -0.01
C ARG A 40 11.33 -11.93 -0.76
N ALA A 41 12.58 -12.07 -0.30
CA ALA A 41 13.75 -11.51 -0.97
C ALA A 41 14.00 -12.21 -2.31
N GLU A 42 13.94 -13.54 -2.34
CA GLU A 42 14.11 -14.34 -3.57
C GLU A 42 13.07 -14.01 -4.63
N ARG A 43 11.78 -14.01 -4.27
CA ARG A 43 10.70 -13.59 -5.19
C ARG A 43 10.81 -12.13 -5.63
N HIS A 44 11.46 -11.29 -4.83
CA HIS A 44 11.70 -9.91 -5.22
C HIS A 44 12.83 -9.82 -6.25
N LEU A 45 13.92 -10.56 -6.01
CA LEU A 45 15.03 -10.70 -6.94
C LEU A 45 14.57 -11.28 -8.28
N GLU A 46 13.83 -12.39 -8.26
CA GLU A 46 13.29 -13.04 -9.46
C GLU A 46 12.52 -12.04 -10.35
N ARG A 47 11.62 -11.25 -9.74
CA ARG A 47 10.85 -10.22 -10.46
C ARG A 47 11.71 -9.07 -10.97
N LEU A 48 12.80 -8.72 -10.29
CA LEU A 48 13.74 -7.70 -10.77
C LEU A 48 14.56 -8.23 -11.95
N THR A 49 15.06 -9.46 -11.84
CA THR A 49 15.80 -10.15 -12.89
C THR A 49 14.97 -10.31 -14.16
N GLU A 50 13.72 -10.77 -14.03
CA GLU A 50 12.81 -10.92 -15.16
C GLU A 50 12.51 -9.56 -15.83
N ARG A 51 12.16 -8.55 -15.03
CA ARG A 51 11.76 -7.24 -15.55
C ARG A 51 12.91 -6.50 -16.24
N LEU A 52 14.11 -6.59 -15.68
CA LEU A 52 15.27 -5.82 -16.16
C LEU A 52 16.22 -6.70 -16.97
N SER A 53 15.92 -7.98 -17.17
CA SER A 53 16.83 -8.94 -17.80
C SER A 53 18.26 -8.81 -17.22
N LEU A 54 18.38 -8.85 -15.89
CA LEU A 54 19.65 -8.64 -15.20
C LEU A 54 20.65 -9.74 -15.58
N THR A 55 21.89 -9.35 -15.79
CA THR A 55 23.02 -10.28 -16.00
C THR A 55 23.39 -10.98 -14.69
N ASP A 56 24.10 -12.11 -14.78
CA ASP A 56 24.51 -12.89 -13.60
C ASP A 56 25.34 -12.07 -12.60
N SER A 57 26.20 -11.17 -13.10
CA SER A 57 27.00 -10.27 -12.26
C SER A 57 26.12 -9.26 -11.52
N GLN A 58 25.11 -8.69 -12.19
CA GLN A 58 24.14 -7.80 -11.56
C GLN A 58 23.28 -8.52 -10.52
N VAL A 59 22.83 -9.75 -10.83
CA VAL A 59 22.09 -10.60 -9.89
C VAL A 59 22.94 -10.89 -8.64
N ALA A 60 24.23 -11.18 -8.80
CA ALA A 60 25.14 -11.39 -7.67
C ALA A 60 25.28 -10.15 -6.79
N MET A 61 25.39 -8.95 -7.39
CA MET A 61 25.42 -7.69 -6.63
C MET A 61 24.14 -7.48 -5.81
N VAL A 62 22.96 -7.72 -6.40
CA VAL A 62 21.69 -7.60 -5.69
C VAL A 62 21.60 -8.64 -4.57
N LYS A 63 21.94 -9.92 -4.82
CA LYS A 63 21.96 -10.97 -3.80
C LYS A 63 22.83 -10.60 -2.60
N ALA A 64 24.07 -10.16 -2.85
CA ALA A 64 25.01 -9.78 -1.79
C ALA A 64 24.47 -8.66 -0.90
N SER A 65 23.76 -7.69 -1.48
CA SER A 65 23.14 -6.60 -0.71
C SER A 65 21.93 -7.05 0.12
N MET A 66 21.19 -8.07 -0.34
CA MET A 66 19.99 -8.56 0.33
C MET A 66 20.32 -9.51 1.49
N SER A 67 21.44 -10.23 1.41
CA SER A 67 21.95 -11.09 2.48
C SER A 67 22.65 -10.33 3.62
N GLY A 68 23.08 -9.08 3.37
CA GLY A 68 23.70 -8.23 4.39
C GLY A 68 22.70 -7.65 5.40
N GLU A 69 23.23 -7.08 6.49
CA GLU A 69 22.42 -6.36 7.47
C GLU A 69 21.72 -5.16 6.82
N ARG A 70 20.39 -5.08 6.97
CA ARG A 70 19.58 -4.03 6.34
C ARG A 70 19.73 -2.72 7.09
N THR A 71 20.67 -1.88 6.65
CA THR A 71 20.78 -0.50 7.11
C THR A 71 19.77 0.39 6.38
N ALA A 72 19.42 1.55 6.97
CA ALA A 72 18.50 2.50 6.37
C ALA A 72 18.97 3.07 5.00
N GLY A 73 20.25 2.88 4.66
CA GLY A 73 20.86 3.32 3.40
C GLY A 73 21.20 2.20 2.41
N SER A 74 21.07 0.91 2.77
CA SER A 74 21.58 -0.18 1.93
C SER A 74 20.92 -0.25 0.54
N SER A 75 19.66 0.16 0.41
CA SER A 75 18.97 0.23 -0.89
C SER A 75 19.52 1.33 -1.79
N TRP A 76 19.98 2.45 -1.21
CA TRP A 76 20.56 3.56 -1.97
C TRP A 76 21.97 3.22 -2.43
N ASP A 77 22.79 2.62 -1.56
CA ASP A 77 24.15 2.20 -1.91
C ASP A 77 24.14 1.16 -3.03
N LEU A 78 23.21 0.20 -2.96
CA LEU A 78 22.99 -0.77 -4.02
C LEU A 78 22.57 -0.10 -5.33
N ALA A 79 21.65 0.87 -5.27
CA ALA A 79 21.21 1.58 -6.45
C ALA A 79 22.35 2.36 -7.12
N ALA A 80 23.19 3.03 -6.33
CA ALA A 80 24.37 3.74 -6.81
C ALA A 80 25.39 2.82 -7.49
N ARG A 81 25.57 1.59 -6.98
CA ARG A 81 26.46 0.60 -7.59
C ARG A 81 25.88 -0.04 -8.85
N LEU A 82 24.57 -0.29 -8.86
CA LEU A 82 23.91 -0.99 -9.96
C LEU A 82 23.65 -0.08 -11.16
N ALA A 83 23.28 1.19 -10.93
CA ALA A 83 22.95 2.16 -11.97
C ALA A 83 23.95 2.24 -13.14
N PRO A 84 25.27 2.42 -12.92
CA PRO A 84 26.24 2.54 -14.02
C PRO A 84 26.43 1.23 -14.81
N THR A 85 25.95 0.09 -14.29
CA THR A 85 26.03 -1.20 -14.99
C THR A 85 24.81 -1.48 -15.86
N LEU A 86 23.75 -0.67 -15.78
CA LEU A 86 22.54 -0.88 -16.54
C LEU A 86 22.68 -0.40 -17.98
N SER A 87 22.17 -1.19 -18.93
CA SER A 87 22.08 -0.77 -20.32
C SER A 87 20.97 0.27 -20.52
N ALA A 88 21.05 1.03 -21.61
CA ALA A 88 20.00 2.00 -21.98
C ALA A 88 18.61 1.35 -22.08
N ALA A 89 18.53 0.11 -22.58
CA ALA A 89 17.26 -0.62 -22.65
C ALA A 89 16.70 -0.96 -21.26
N GLN A 90 17.56 -1.32 -20.30
CA GLN A 90 17.16 -1.58 -18.91
C GLN A 90 16.68 -0.29 -18.23
N MET A 91 17.35 0.82 -18.52
CA MET A 91 16.98 2.15 -18.05
C MET A 91 15.60 2.60 -18.57
N GLU A 92 15.32 2.40 -19.85
CA GLU A 92 13.98 2.66 -20.41
C GLU A 92 12.91 1.73 -19.80
N ALA A 93 13.23 0.46 -19.57
CA ALA A 93 12.32 -0.47 -18.88
C ALA A 93 12.02 -0.06 -17.42
N LEU A 94 12.95 0.66 -16.76
CA LEU A 94 12.72 1.23 -15.43
C LEU A 94 11.76 2.42 -15.46
N LYS A 95 11.88 3.30 -16.46
CA LYS A 95 10.99 4.44 -16.69
C LYS A 95 9.57 4.01 -17.05
N ALA A 96 9.45 2.91 -17.80
CA ALA A 96 8.16 2.36 -18.18
C ALA A 96 7.28 2.12 -16.94
N PRO A 97 6.01 2.60 -16.95
CA PRO A 97 5.11 2.39 -15.84
C PRO A 97 4.99 0.89 -15.59
N ARG A 98 5.16 0.48 -14.32
CA ARG A 98 4.94 -0.91 -13.93
C ARG A 98 3.55 -1.32 -14.41
N GLN A 99 3.48 -2.23 -15.37
CA GLN A 99 2.23 -2.87 -15.74
C GLN A 99 1.75 -3.61 -14.50
N ARG A 100 0.85 -2.96 -13.78
CA ARG A 100 0.19 -3.58 -12.64
C ARG A 100 -0.73 -4.59 -13.28
N GLY A 101 -0.27 -5.85 -13.34
CA GLY A 101 -1.06 -6.96 -13.86
C GLY A 101 -2.50 -6.82 -13.40
N GLU A 102 -3.44 -7.12 -14.31
CA GLU A 102 -4.88 -6.88 -14.15
C GLU A 102 -5.23 -7.06 -12.68
N ARG A 103 -5.61 -5.94 -12.05
CA ARG A 103 -5.90 -5.92 -10.62
C ARG A 103 -7.10 -6.85 -10.46
N GLY A 104 -6.84 -8.13 -10.19
CA GLY A 104 -7.86 -9.17 -10.27
C GLY A 104 -9.10 -8.73 -9.51
N VAL A 105 -10.27 -9.12 -10.03
CA VAL A 105 -11.71 -8.88 -9.71
C VAL A 105 -12.08 -8.30 -8.31
N ARG A 106 -11.19 -8.38 -7.33
CA ARG A 106 -11.20 -7.65 -6.05
C ARG A 106 -11.43 -6.13 -6.16
N GLY A 107 -11.18 -5.51 -7.32
CA GLY A 107 -11.46 -4.08 -7.56
C GLY A 107 -12.90 -3.76 -7.95
N GLU A 108 -13.57 -4.64 -8.71
CA GLU A 108 -14.90 -4.36 -9.28
C GLU A 108 -16.01 -4.40 -8.23
N ARG A 109 -15.85 -5.23 -7.18
CA ARG A 109 -16.79 -5.24 -6.05
C ARG A 109 -16.83 -3.91 -5.28
N ALA A 110 -15.79 -3.08 -5.42
CA ALA A 110 -15.80 -1.74 -4.86
C ALA A 110 -16.48 -0.71 -5.76
N GLN A 111 -16.73 -0.98 -7.05
CA GLN A 111 -17.38 0.00 -7.93
C GLN A 111 -18.89 -0.21 -8.02
N ASN A 112 -19.39 -1.45 -7.86
CA ASN A 112 -20.78 -1.78 -8.17
C ASN A 112 -21.72 -1.97 -6.96
N GLY A 113 -21.27 -1.76 -5.73
CA GLY A 113 -22.14 -1.90 -4.55
C GLY A 113 -22.53 -0.54 -3.98
N GLU A 114 -23.81 -0.19 -4.08
CA GLU A 114 -24.75 0.64 -3.27
C GLU A 114 -24.30 1.49 -2.06
N ALA A 115 -23.03 1.45 -1.65
CA ALA A 115 -22.43 2.20 -0.53
C ALA A 115 -21.88 3.58 -0.95
N SER A 116 -22.56 4.30 -1.85
CA SER A 116 -22.16 5.68 -2.21
C SER A 116 -22.30 6.63 -1.01
N GLY A 117 -23.39 6.50 -0.25
CA GLY A 117 -23.62 7.26 0.98
C GLY A 117 -22.60 6.94 2.08
N GLU A 118 -22.41 5.67 2.41
CA GLU A 118 -21.48 5.26 3.47
C GLU A 118 -20.02 5.67 3.18
N ARG A 119 -19.63 5.73 1.90
CA ARG A 119 -18.29 6.22 1.52
C ARG A 119 -18.16 7.73 1.63
N ALA A 120 -19.19 8.48 1.22
CA ALA A 120 -19.22 9.92 1.38
C ALA A 120 -19.18 10.29 2.87
N GLU A 121 -19.98 9.62 3.70
CA GLU A 121 -19.98 9.78 5.16
C GLU A 121 -18.62 9.45 5.76
N ARG A 122 -18.02 8.31 5.41
CA ARG A 122 -16.67 7.94 5.89
C ARG A 122 -15.59 8.92 5.40
N ARG A 123 -15.77 9.54 4.23
CA ARG A 123 -14.85 10.57 3.74
C ARG A 123 -15.02 11.85 4.57
N GLN A 124 -16.25 12.28 4.80
CA GLN A 124 -16.57 13.43 5.63
C GLN A 124 -16.08 13.23 7.07
N GLU A 125 -16.33 12.07 7.69
CA GLU A 125 -15.83 11.69 9.03
C GLU A 125 -14.29 11.74 9.11
N ARG A 126 -13.59 11.39 8.03
CA ARG A 126 -12.12 11.49 7.99
C ARG A 126 -11.65 12.92 7.82
N GLU A 127 -12.36 13.72 7.03
CA GLU A 127 -12.06 15.15 6.84
C GLU A 127 -12.30 15.92 8.13
N THR A 128 -13.40 15.66 8.86
CA THR A 128 -13.67 16.25 10.17
C THR A 128 -12.60 15.86 11.19
N ARG A 129 -12.26 14.56 11.32
CA ARG A 129 -11.18 14.11 12.22
C ARG A 129 -9.83 14.74 11.90
N ARG A 130 -9.52 14.97 10.61
CA ARG A 130 -8.29 15.65 10.21
C ARG A 130 -8.31 17.11 10.63
N ALA A 131 -9.44 17.80 10.40
CA ALA A 131 -9.63 19.19 10.82
C ALA A 131 -9.53 19.33 12.35
N GLU A 132 -10.19 18.47 13.11
CA GLU A 132 -10.12 18.41 14.57
C GLU A 132 -8.69 18.17 15.06
N SER A 133 -7.98 17.19 14.47
CA SER A 133 -6.59 16.91 14.83
C SER A 133 -5.66 18.08 14.51
N GLN A 134 -5.89 18.79 13.41
CA GLN A 134 -5.11 19.97 13.05
C GLN A 134 -5.39 21.14 14.00
N ALA A 135 -6.66 21.40 14.31
CA ALA A 135 -7.05 22.41 15.28
C ALA A 135 -6.46 22.15 16.68
N ALA A 136 -6.45 20.90 17.13
CA ALA A 136 -5.85 20.52 18.41
C ALA A 136 -4.32 20.75 18.43
N ARG A 137 -3.63 20.47 17.32
CA ARG A 137 -2.18 20.75 17.20
C ARG A 137 -1.89 22.25 17.21
N ASP A 138 -2.67 23.02 16.47
CA ASP A 138 -2.51 24.47 16.43
C ASP A 138 -2.75 25.09 17.81
N ALA A 139 -3.76 24.60 18.55
CA ALA A 139 -4.05 25.03 19.90
C ALA A 139 -2.91 24.66 20.86
N ALA A 140 -2.37 23.44 20.77
CA ALA A 140 -1.24 22.99 21.58
C ALA A 140 0.05 23.80 21.32
N LEU A 141 0.23 24.30 20.10
CA LEU A 141 1.37 25.15 19.71
C LEU A 141 1.13 26.64 19.96
N GLY A 142 -0.07 27.04 20.39
CA GLY A 142 -0.41 28.45 20.61
C GLY A 142 -0.33 29.31 19.35
N LEU A 143 -0.56 28.74 18.16
CA LEU A 143 -0.39 29.44 16.89
C LEU A 143 -1.51 30.46 16.65
N SER A 144 -1.13 31.72 16.45
CA SER A 144 -2.03 32.78 15.99
C SER A 144 -2.51 32.56 14.56
N ALA A 145 -3.63 33.19 14.17
CA ALA A 145 -4.17 33.10 12.81
C ALA A 145 -3.16 33.53 11.73
N ALA A 146 -2.38 34.59 11.99
CA ALA A 146 -1.33 35.06 11.08
C ALA A 146 -0.21 34.02 10.91
N GLN A 147 0.21 33.36 11.99
CA GLN A 147 1.21 32.30 11.92
C GLN A 147 0.71 31.06 11.16
N LYS A 148 -0.57 30.69 11.33
CA LYS A 148 -1.19 29.60 10.56
C LYS A 148 -1.17 29.91 9.06
N GLN A 149 -1.59 31.13 8.70
CA GLN A 149 -1.60 31.56 7.29
C GLN A 149 -0.19 31.60 6.70
N ALA A 150 0.81 32.06 7.45
CA ALA A 150 2.21 32.03 7.02
C ALA A 150 2.73 30.60 6.81
N LEU A 151 2.40 29.65 7.70
CA LEU A 151 2.77 28.24 7.54
C LEU A 151 2.10 27.60 6.32
N GLU A 152 0.83 27.91 6.06
CA GLU A 152 0.09 27.39 4.92
C GLU A 152 0.60 27.97 3.58
N SER A 153 0.95 29.26 3.57
CA SER A 153 1.62 29.90 2.43
C SER A 153 2.98 29.27 2.15
N ALA A 154 3.83 29.12 3.18
CA ALA A 154 5.13 28.45 3.04
C ALA A 154 5.01 26.99 2.60
N ARG A 155 3.94 26.28 3.02
CA ARG A 155 3.67 24.92 2.57
C ARG A 155 3.23 24.87 1.11
N SER A 156 2.38 25.80 0.70
CA SER A 156 1.92 25.94 -0.68
C SER A 156 3.10 26.27 -1.60
N GLU A 157 3.99 27.16 -1.18
CA GLU A 157 5.23 27.48 -1.89
C GLU A 157 6.16 26.27 -2.01
N ARG A 158 6.35 25.49 -0.94
CA ARG A 158 7.13 24.23 -1.00
C ARG A 158 6.48 23.15 -1.86
N GLN A 159 5.15 23.10 -1.95
CA GLN A 159 4.43 22.15 -2.79
C GLN A 159 4.40 22.57 -4.25
N ALA A 160 4.41 23.88 -4.52
CA ALA A 160 4.77 24.45 -5.80
C ALA A 160 6.29 24.29 -6.00
N LEU A 161 6.76 23.04 -5.99
CA LEU A 161 8.08 22.74 -6.53
C LEU A 161 8.10 23.33 -7.95
N PRO A 162 9.08 24.19 -8.27
CA PRO A 162 9.17 24.74 -9.60
C PRO A 162 9.23 23.56 -10.56
N SER A 163 8.30 23.50 -11.51
CA SER A 163 8.27 22.45 -12.53
C SER A 163 9.60 22.33 -13.28
N GLY A 164 10.44 23.39 -13.26
CA GLY A 164 11.80 23.39 -13.78
C GLY A 164 12.88 22.77 -12.90
N MET A 165 12.60 22.32 -11.67
CA MET A 165 13.57 21.53 -10.88
C MET A 165 13.64 20.06 -11.31
N ALA A 166 12.67 19.60 -12.11
CA ALA A 166 12.73 18.27 -12.71
C ALA A 166 13.94 18.10 -13.66
N ASP A 167 14.43 19.21 -14.23
CA ASP A 167 15.55 19.22 -15.18
C ASP A 167 16.94 19.33 -14.51
N VAL A 168 17.01 19.35 -13.18
CA VAL A 168 18.28 19.52 -12.44
C VAL A 168 18.97 18.18 -12.12
N LEU A 169 18.28 17.06 -12.34
CA LEU A 169 18.88 15.75 -12.14
C LEU A 169 19.73 15.38 -13.35
N THR A 170 21.01 15.13 -13.11
CA THR A 170 21.87 14.49 -14.12
C THR A 170 21.33 13.09 -14.44
N ASP A 171 21.55 12.59 -15.66
CA ASP A 171 21.13 11.24 -16.08
C ASP A 171 21.53 10.14 -15.08
N ASP A 172 22.72 10.26 -14.48
CA ASP A 172 23.21 9.34 -13.44
C ASP A 172 22.36 9.37 -12.17
N GLN A 173 21.93 10.55 -11.73
CA GLN A 173 21.06 10.70 -10.56
C GLN A 173 19.65 10.17 -10.83
N GLU A 174 19.14 10.38 -12.05
CA GLU A 174 17.88 9.78 -12.48
C GLU A 174 17.98 8.24 -12.46
N ALA A 175 19.10 7.68 -12.95
CA ALA A 175 19.36 6.24 -12.91
C ALA A 175 19.35 5.68 -11.49
N VAL A 176 20.08 6.31 -10.56
CA VAL A 176 20.07 5.88 -9.15
C VAL A 176 18.67 5.94 -8.55
N LEU A 177 17.90 6.98 -8.82
CA LEU A 177 16.52 7.13 -8.34
C LEU A 177 15.59 6.04 -8.89
N LEU A 178 15.67 5.76 -10.19
CA LEU A 178 14.87 4.75 -10.86
C LEU A 178 15.17 3.34 -10.33
N VAL A 179 16.46 3.03 -10.16
CA VAL A 179 16.91 1.76 -9.57
C VAL A 179 16.44 1.63 -8.13
N HIS A 180 16.66 2.66 -7.31
CA HIS A 180 16.23 2.66 -5.92
C HIS A 180 14.71 2.44 -5.79
N ARG A 181 13.90 3.06 -6.67
CA ARG A 181 12.45 2.86 -6.73
C ARG A 181 12.06 1.43 -7.16
N ALA A 182 12.83 0.82 -8.06
CA ALA A 182 12.57 -0.56 -8.47
C ALA A 182 12.81 -1.54 -7.32
N ILE A 183 13.92 -1.36 -6.59
CA ILE A 183 14.39 -2.19 -5.47
C ILE A 183 13.53 -1.99 -4.21
N SER A 184 13.21 -0.75 -3.85
CA SER A 184 12.36 -0.47 -2.68
C SER A 184 10.92 -0.96 -2.86
N GLY A 185 10.55 -1.34 -4.08
CA GLY A 185 9.18 -1.67 -4.44
C GLY A 185 8.24 -0.45 -4.34
N PRO A 186 6.95 -0.60 -4.68
CA PRO A 186 5.99 0.39 -4.24
C PRO A 186 6.04 0.39 -2.71
N ARG A 187 6.38 1.52 -2.09
CA ARG A 187 5.98 1.83 -0.71
C ARG A 187 4.45 1.82 -0.71
N GLY A 188 3.86 0.63 -0.77
CA GLY A 188 2.47 0.44 -0.48
C GLY A 188 2.30 1.06 0.88
N ALA A 189 1.49 2.10 0.96
CA ALA A 189 1.10 2.69 2.21
C ALA A 189 0.75 1.51 3.11
N ARG A 190 1.68 1.14 4.00
CA ARG A 190 1.39 0.24 5.09
C ARG A 190 0.44 1.09 5.90
N GLY A 191 -0.83 1.07 5.51
CA GLY A 191 -1.90 1.45 6.38
C GLY A 191 -1.63 0.59 7.57
N GLY A 192 -1.14 1.22 8.65
CA GLY A 192 -1.23 0.70 9.99
C GLY A 192 -2.70 0.41 10.16
N LYS A 193 -3.11 -0.79 9.75
CA LYS A 193 -4.45 -1.28 9.87
C LYS A 193 -4.52 -1.48 11.36
N GLY A 194 -5.09 -0.45 12.01
CA GLY A 194 -5.08 -0.29 13.44
C GLY A 194 -5.31 -1.62 14.12
N GLY A 195 -4.62 -1.82 15.23
CA GLY A 195 -5.09 -2.66 16.30
C GLY A 195 -6.51 -2.20 16.65
N ARG A 196 -7.49 -2.72 15.91
CA ARG A 196 -8.90 -2.52 16.15
C ARG A 196 -9.22 -3.52 17.25
N GLY A 197 -9.13 -3.01 18.48
CA GLY A 197 -9.88 -3.50 19.62
C GLY A 197 -9.63 -4.96 19.98
N MET A 198 -8.56 -5.21 20.73
CA MET A 198 -8.71 -6.13 21.85
C MET A 198 -9.74 -5.50 22.81
N ARG A 199 -11.02 -5.84 22.62
CA ARG A 199 -12.01 -5.76 23.70
C ARG A 199 -11.62 -6.80 24.76
N ARG A 200 -10.70 -6.44 25.65
CA ARG A 200 -10.75 -6.93 27.05
C ARG A 200 -12.03 -6.33 27.62
N GLY A 201 -13.00 -7.13 28.04
CA GLY A 201 -12.89 -7.88 29.29
C GLY A 201 -13.61 -7.07 30.36
N GLY A 202 -14.91 -7.28 30.49
CA GLY A 202 -15.77 -6.64 31.47
C GLY A 202 -16.97 -7.54 31.77
N ARG A 203 -16.69 -8.78 32.20
CA ARG A 203 -17.62 -9.55 33.02
C ARG A 203 -17.37 -9.12 34.47
N ARG A 204 -18.34 -8.43 35.06
CA ARG A 204 -18.74 -8.58 36.47
C ARG A 204 -20.23 -8.32 36.54
#